data_AF-A0A2K1IX12-F1
#
_entry.id   AF-A0A2K1IX12-F1
#
_cell.length_a   1.000
_cell.length_b   1.000
_cell.length_c   1.000
_cell.angle_alpha   90.00
_cell.angle_beta   90.00
_cell.angle_gamma   90.00
#
_symmetry.space_group_name_H-M   'P 1'
#
loop_
_entity.id
_entity.type
_entity.pdbx_description
1 polymer ?
#
loop_
_entity_poly.entity_id
_entity_poly.type
_entity_poly.pdbx_seq_one_letter_code
_entity_poly.pdbx_strand_id
1 'polypeptide(L)'
;MGIKKVKIFDADPDVVRSMAGTDIEVMVAAPNDMLATLAKDPEASDAWVRENVTSLNFEEGVYIRWVAVGNEPFLTAYEGVYLTTTVPALRNIVNAVANAGLADTVKATIPFNADILNGAAKPSETRFKIEYIE
;
A
#
# COMPACT_ATOMS: atom_id res chain seq x y z
N MET A 1 16.23 -11.95 17.96
CA MET A 1 15.25 -12.54 17.01
C MET A 1 15.61 -12.06 15.61
N GLY A 2 15.50 -12.92 14.58
CA GLY A 2 15.94 -12.62 13.20
C GLY A 2 14.86 -12.03 12.28
N ILE A 3 13.86 -11.34 12.84
CA ILE A 3 12.81 -10.68 12.05
C ILE A 3 13.39 -9.42 11.43
N LYS A 4 13.20 -9.25 10.12
CA LYS A 4 13.77 -8.13 9.34
C LYS A 4 12.75 -7.31 8.57
N LYS A 5 11.51 -7.76 8.46
CA LYS A 5 10.45 -7.07 7.72
C LYS A 5 9.10 -7.21 8.42
N VAL A 6 8.29 -6.16 8.44
CA VAL A 6 6.94 -6.15 9.01
C VAL A 6 5.96 -5.37 8.12
N LYS A 7 4.69 -5.79 8.09
CA LYS A 7 3.57 -5.04 7.49
C LYS A 7 2.64 -4.57 8.60
N ILE A 8 2.29 -3.30 8.59
CA ILE A 8 1.38 -2.67 9.56
C ILE A 8 0.14 -2.17 8.80
N PHE A 9 -1.03 -2.67 9.18
CA PHE A 9 -2.28 -2.49 8.44
C PHE A 9 -2.97 -1.14 8.74
N ASP A 10 -3.03 -0.72 10.00
CA ASP A 10 -3.72 0.53 10.36
C ASP A 10 -2.80 1.75 10.43
N ALA A 11 -1.53 1.59 10.01
CA ALA A 11 -0.49 2.62 10.11
C ALA A 11 -0.49 3.36 11.46
N ASP A 12 -0.90 2.68 12.56
CA ASP A 12 -0.98 3.29 13.89
C ASP A 12 0.37 3.95 14.19
N PRO A 13 0.39 5.29 14.33
CA PRO A 13 1.64 6.02 14.42
C PRO A 13 2.51 5.56 15.60
N ASP A 14 1.92 5.07 16.69
CA ASP A 14 2.67 4.60 17.85
C ASP A 14 3.31 3.23 17.58
N VAL A 15 2.59 2.34 16.89
CA VAL A 15 3.15 1.05 16.47
C VAL A 15 4.27 1.25 15.44
N VAL A 16 4.07 2.12 14.44
CA VAL A 16 5.10 2.38 13.43
C VAL A 16 6.34 3.01 14.09
N ARG A 17 6.16 4.00 14.97
CA ARG A 17 7.27 4.64 15.71
C ARG A 17 8.02 3.70 16.63
N SER A 18 7.39 2.65 17.15
CA SER A 18 8.08 1.65 17.98
C SER A 18 9.22 0.93 17.23
N MET A 19 9.24 1.00 15.89
CA MET A 19 10.29 0.43 15.04
C MET A 19 11.42 1.43 14.73
N ALA A 20 11.35 2.67 15.22
CA ALA A 20 12.38 3.68 14.98
C ALA A 20 13.75 3.26 15.52
N GLY A 21 14.82 3.60 14.81
CA GLY A 21 16.19 3.23 15.16
C GLY A 21 16.54 1.76 14.96
N THR A 22 15.61 0.95 14.44
CA THR A 22 15.85 -0.46 14.09
C THR A 22 16.21 -0.60 12.61
N ASP A 23 16.76 -1.77 12.23
CA ASP A 23 17.01 -2.14 10.83
C ASP A 23 15.86 -2.91 10.18
N ILE A 24 14.67 -2.90 10.79
CA ILE A 24 13.49 -3.62 10.31
C ILE A 24 12.82 -2.84 9.19
N GLU A 25 12.70 -3.43 8.01
CA GLU A 25 11.93 -2.83 6.91
C GLU A 25 10.43 -2.83 7.22
N VAL A 26 9.80 -1.67 7.10
CA VAL A 26 8.37 -1.51 7.38
C VAL A 26 7.59 -1.27 6.08
N MET A 27 6.46 -1.97 5.94
CA MET A 27 5.38 -1.65 5.01
C MET A 27 4.24 -1.01 5.79
N VAL A 28 3.88 0.23 5.44
CA VAL A 28 2.69 0.92 5.96
C VAL A 28 1.54 0.80 4.96
N ALA A 29 0.30 0.73 5.44
CA ALA A 29 -0.86 0.56 4.57
C ALA A 29 -1.82 1.76 4.66
N ALA A 30 -2.27 2.25 3.51
CA ALA A 30 -3.44 3.11 3.41
C ALA A 30 -4.70 2.24 3.48
N PRO A 31 -5.67 2.56 4.36
CA PRO A 31 -6.88 1.75 4.50
C PRO A 31 -7.80 1.89 3.27
N ASN A 32 -8.68 0.90 3.08
CA ASN A 32 -9.55 0.83 1.90
C ASN A 32 -10.53 2.03 1.80
N ASP A 33 -11.03 2.52 2.94
CA ASP A 33 -11.95 3.66 3.01
C ASP A 33 -11.32 4.99 2.54
N MET A 34 -9.99 5.10 2.55
CA MET A 34 -9.26 6.26 2.00
C MET A 34 -9.07 6.20 0.48
N LEU A 35 -9.28 5.06 -0.19
CA LEU A 35 -8.97 4.90 -1.61
C LEU A 35 -9.70 5.91 -2.49
N ALA A 36 -10.96 6.25 -2.18
CA ALA A 36 -11.72 7.24 -2.94
C ALA A 36 -11.10 8.64 -2.84
N THR A 37 -10.67 9.03 -1.64
CA THR A 37 -10.00 10.32 -1.39
C THR A 37 -8.66 10.36 -2.11
N LEU A 38 -7.82 9.35 -1.91
CA LEU A 38 -6.49 9.26 -2.52
C LEU A 38 -6.56 9.19 -4.05
N ALA A 39 -7.59 8.54 -4.61
CA ALA A 39 -7.82 8.49 -6.06
C ALA A 39 -8.18 9.86 -6.65
N LYS A 40 -9.03 10.63 -5.96
CA LYS A 40 -9.60 11.89 -6.47
C LYS A 40 -8.66 13.08 -6.27
N ASP A 41 -7.90 13.07 -5.18
CA ASP A 41 -7.13 14.22 -4.72
C ASP A 41 -5.64 13.88 -4.57
N PRO A 42 -4.79 14.32 -5.52
CA PRO A 42 -3.34 14.18 -5.41
C PRO A 42 -2.75 14.88 -4.18
N GLU A 43 -3.30 16.01 -3.74
CA GLU A 43 -2.81 16.71 -2.54
C GLU A 43 -3.10 15.88 -1.28
N ALA A 44 -4.23 15.19 -1.23
CA ALA A 44 -4.51 14.23 -0.16
C ALA A 44 -3.50 13.06 -0.16
N SER A 45 -3.04 12.63 -1.33
CA SER A 45 -2.00 11.60 -1.44
C SER A 45 -0.63 12.10 -0.98
N ASP A 46 -0.26 13.32 -1.36
CA ASP A 46 0.95 13.99 -0.87
C ASP A 46 0.92 14.16 0.65
N ALA A 47 -0.22 14.59 1.20
CA ALA A 47 -0.43 14.72 2.64
C ALA A 47 -0.32 13.37 3.36
N TRP A 48 -0.93 12.31 2.81
CA TRP A 48 -0.85 10.96 3.37
C TRP A 48 0.58 10.43 3.38
N VAL A 49 1.32 10.58 2.27
CA VAL A 49 2.74 10.18 2.20
C VAL A 49 3.58 11.00 3.16
N ARG A 50 3.34 12.30 3.28
CA ARG A 50 4.04 13.14 4.24
C ARG A 50 3.84 12.67 5.67
N GLU A 51 2.60 12.39 6.05
CA GLU A 51 2.24 11.99 7.42
C GLU A 51 2.71 10.57 7.75
N ASN A 52 2.48 9.60 6.87
CA ASN A 52 2.67 8.18 7.17
C ASN A 52 4.02 7.63 6.70
N VAL A 53 4.76 8.36 5.86
CA VAL A 53 6.05 7.92 5.30
C VAL A 53 7.15 8.91 5.67
N THR A 54 7.15 10.12 5.13
CA THR A 54 8.34 11.01 5.26
C THR A 54 8.53 11.53 6.67
N SER A 55 7.45 11.77 7.44
CA SER A 55 7.57 12.22 8.83
C SER A 55 8.21 11.17 9.75
N LEU A 56 8.22 9.90 9.35
CA LEU A 56 8.74 8.77 10.12
C LEU A 56 10.05 8.21 9.53
N ASN A 57 10.30 8.40 8.23
CA ASN A 57 11.44 7.82 7.51
C ASN A 57 12.58 8.84 7.33
N PHE A 58 13.29 9.09 8.42
CA PHE A 58 14.48 9.95 8.48
C PHE A 58 15.63 9.22 9.20
N GLU A 59 16.77 9.87 9.37
CA GLU A 59 17.91 9.29 10.12
C GLU A 59 17.49 8.94 11.56
N GLU A 60 17.79 7.72 12.02
CA GLU A 60 17.28 7.14 13.29
C GLU A 60 15.75 6.95 13.35
N GLY A 61 15.02 7.24 12.27
CA GLY A 61 13.59 6.99 12.11
C GLY A 61 13.26 5.53 11.80
N VAL A 62 12.07 5.33 11.24
CA VAL A 62 11.53 4.02 10.84
C VAL A 62 11.96 3.71 9.41
N TYR A 63 12.48 2.50 9.18
CA TYR A 63 12.99 2.07 7.88
C TYR A 63 11.86 1.65 6.92
N ILE A 64 11.03 2.62 6.49
CA ILE A 64 9.90 2.37 5.60
C ILE A 64 10.41 2.11 4.18
N ARG A 65 9.98 0.99 3.58
CA ARG A 65 10.36 0.57 2.22
C ARG A 65 9.17 0.34 1.30
N TRP A 66 7.98 0.21 1.85
CA TRP A 66 6.79 -0.12 1.07
C TRP A 66 5.56 0.63 1.56
N VAL A 67 4.70 1.01 0.61
CA VAL A 67 3.33 1.49 0.87
C VAL A 67 2.36 0.49 0.27
N ALA A 68 1.49 -0.09 1.09
CA ALA A 68 0.34 -0.85 0.62
C ALA A 68 -0.84 0.11 0.41
N VAL A 69 -1.38 0.17 -0.80
CA VAL A 69 -2.53 1.01 -1.14
C VAL A 69 -3.78 0.13 -1.07
N GLY A 70 -4.46 0.18 0.07
CA GLY A 70 -5.53 -0.73 0.43
C GLY A 70 -5.06 -2.05 1.02
N ASN A 71 -6.03 -2.83 1.49
CA ASN A 71 -5.86 -4.23 1.88
C ASN A 71 -6.92 -5.10 1.19
N GLU A 72 -6.51 -5.85 0.17
CA GLU A 72 -7.38 -6.72 -0.62
C GLU A 72 -8.63 -5.98 -1.13
N PRO A 73 -8.48 -4.83 -1.83
CA PRO A 73 -9.60 -3.97 -2.17
C PRO A 73 -10.63 -4.64 -3.09
N PHE A 74 -10.26 -5.73 -3.77
CA PHE A 74 -11.14 -6.49 -4.67
C PHE A 74 -11.71 -7.75 -4.00
N LEU A 75 -11.56 -7.88 -2.68
CA LEU A 75 -12.21 -8.94 -1.91
C LEU A 75 -13.71 -8.94 -2.20
N THR A 76 -14.29 -10.12 -2.48
CA THR A 76 -15.69 -10.24 -2.92
C THR A 76 -16.67 -9.63 -1.90
N ALA A 77 -16.33 -9.63 -0.62
CA ALA A 77 -17.12 -9.03 0.46
C ALA A 77 -17.29 -7.49 0.34
N TYR A 78 -16.44 -6.81 -0.43
CA TYR A 78 -16.59 -5.37 -0.70
C TYR A 78 -17.50 -5.08 -1.89
N GLU A 79 -18.07 -6.09 -2.56
CA GLU A 79 -19.04 -5.93 -3.64
C GLU A 79 -18.58 -4.94 -4.74
N GLY A 80 -17.27 -4.89 -5.00
CA GLY A 80 -16.68 -4.05 -6.04
C GLY A 80 -16.57 -2.55 -5.71
N VAL A 81 -16.83 -2.13 -4.47
CA VAL A 81 -16.79 -0.70 -4.05
C VAL A 81 -15.48 0.00 -4.41
N TYR A 82 -14.35 -0.70 -4.42
CA TYR A 82 -13.03 -0.10 -4.65
C TYR A 82 -12.46 -0.32 -6.06
N LEU A 83 -13.21 -0.91 -6.99
CA LEU A 83 -12.71 -1.27 -8.33
C LEU A 83 -12.18 -0.06 -9.11
N THR A 84 -12.92 1.05 -9.07
CA THR A 84 -12.59 2.25 -9.85
C THR A 84 -11.61 3.19 -9.14
N THR A 85 -11.43 3.04 -7.82
CA THR A 85 -10.58 3.93 -7.02
C THR A 85 -9.18 3.38 -6.79
N THR A 86 -9.01 2.05 -6.83
CA THR A 86 -7.75 1.40 -6.43
C THR A 86 -6.56 1.80 -7.32
N VAL A 87 -6.69 1.72 -8.65
CA VAL A 87 -5.58 2.07 -9.57
C VAL A 87 -5.26 3.56 -9.57
N PRO A 88 -6.25 4.49 -9.62
CA PRO A 88 -5.95 5.91 -9.46
C PRO A 88 -5.28 6.26 -8.12
N ALA A 89 -5.72 5.67 -7.00
CA ALA A 89 -5.07 5.88 -5.70
C ALA A 89 -3.62 5.40 -5.70
N LEU A 90 -3.34 4.22 -6.28
CA LEU A 90 -1.97 3.74 -6.44
C LEU A 90 -1.10 4.72 -7.23
N ARG A 91 -1.61 5.24 -8.35
CA ARG A 91 -0.88 6.21 -9.18
C ARG A 91 -0.55 7.48 -8.40
N ASN A 92 -1.51 8.02 -7.66
CA ASN A 92 -1.28 9.23 -6.87
C ASN A 92 -0.28 8.99 -5.74
N ILE A 93 -0.33 7.84 -5.06
CA ILE A 93 0.67 7.48 -4.04
C ILE A 93 2.07 7.28 -4.65
N VAL A 94 2.18 6.63 -5.81
CA VAL A 94 3.46 6.52 -6.54
C VAL A 94 4.04 7.90 -6.85
N ASN A 95 3.20 8.82 -7.33
CA ASN A 95 3.61 10.19 -7.62
C ASN A 95 4.01 10.94 -6.34
N ALA A 96 3.24 10.81 -5.26
CA ALA A 96 3.53 11.45 -3.98
C ALA A 96 4.86 10.97 -3.38
N VAL A 97 5.14 9.66 -3.45
CA VAL A 97 6.44 9.08 -3.05
C VAL A 97 7.58 9.64 -3.92
N ALA A 98 7.36 9.82 -5.23
CA ALA A 98 8.34 10.41 -6.12
C ALA A 98 8.57 11.91 -5.83
N ASN A 99 7.50 12.68 -5.62
CA ASN A 99 7.55 14.10 -5.25
C ASN A 99 8.29 14.31 -3.92
N ALA A 100 8.20 13.35 -3.00
CA ALA A 100 8.94 13.33 -1.74
C ALA A 100 10.43 12.93 -1.90
N GLY A 101 10.90 12.62 -3.11
CA GLY A 101 12.29 12.22 -3.35
C GLY A 101 12.60 10.77 -2.94
N LEU A 102 11.58 9.93 -2.75
CA LEU A 102 11.73 8.55 -2.25
C LEU A 102 11.52 7.47 -3.32
N ALA A 103 11.43 7.84 -4.60
CA ALA A 103 11.12 6.91 -5.70
C ALA A 103 12.08 5.69 -5.78
N ASP A 104 13.34 5.87 -5.41
CA ASP A 104 14.36 4.80 -5.46
C ASP A 104 14.32 3.88 -4.24
N THR A 105 13.74 4.34 -3.12
CA THR A 105 13.85 3.70 -1.82
C THR A 105 12.54 3.15 -1.30
N VAL A 106 11.40 3.74 -1.69
CA VAL A 106 10.06 3.35 -1.26
C VAL A 106 9.23 2.98 -2.49
N LYS A 107 8.56 1.83 -2.45
CA LYS A 107 7.69 1.35 -3.53
C LYS A 107 6.24 1.23 -3.04
N ALA A 108 5.29 1.59 -3.89
CA ALA A 108 3.86 1.39 -3.61
C ALA A 108 3.33 0.15 -4.33
N THR A 109 2.41 -0.57 -3.70
CA THR A 109 1.77 -1.77 -4.26
C THR A 109 0.33 -1.92 -3.75
N ILE A 110 -0.45 -2.81 -4.37
CA ILE A 110 -1.78 -3.19 -3.89
C ILE A 110 -1.71 -4.65 -3.46
N PRO A 111 -1.89 -4.97 -2.17
CA PRO A 111 -1.96 -6.36 -1.73
C PRO A 111 -3.32 -6.96 -2.11
N PHE A 112 -3.29 -8.04 -2.89
CA PHE A 112 -4.47 -8.80 -3.27
C PHE A 112 -4.43 -10.21 -2.67
N ASN A 113 -5.61 -10.76 -2.35
CA ASN A 113 -5.76 -12.18 -2.07
C ASN A 113 -5.96 -12.97 -3.37
N ALA A 114 -6.17 -14.29 -3.25
CA ALA A 114 -6.36 -15.16 -4.42
C ALA A 114 -7.75 -15.01 -5.10
N ASP A 115 -8.68 -14.25 -4.54
CA ASP A 115 -10.03 -14.08 -5.12
C ASP A 115 -9.99 -13.36 -6.47
N ILE A 116 -8.90 -12.66 -6.78
CA ILE A 116 -8.70 -12.04 -8.08
C ILE A 116 -8.33 -13.04 -9.19
N LEU A 117 -8.13 -14.32 -8.84
CA LEU A 117 -7.71 -15.38 -9.75
C LEU A 117 -8.89 -16.29 -10.15
N ASN A 118 -8.82 -16.87 -11.34
CA ASN A 118 -9.86 -17.76 -11.88
C ASN A 118 -9.89 -19.18 -11.27
N GLY A 119 -8.99 -19.51 -10.35
CA GLY A 119 -8.99 -20.79 -9.64
C GLY A 119 -8.61 -22.01 -10.50
N ALA A 120 -7.79 -21.86 -11.54
CA ALA A 120 -7.33 -22.97 -12.36
C ALA A 120 -6.58 -24.04 -11.53
N ALA A 121 -6.68 -25.31 -11.93
CA ALA A 121 -6.10 -26.44 -11.21
C ALA A 121 -4.55 -26.43 -11.17
N LYS A 122 -3.90 -25.80 -12.14
CA LYS A 122 -2.44 -25.64 -12.18
C LYS A 122 -2.03 -24.17 -12.12
N PRO A 123 -0.93 -23.82 -11.41
CA PRO A 123 -0.41 -22.45 -11.39
C PRO A 123 -0.15 -21.87 -12.79
N SER A 124 0.35 -22.67 -13.74
CA SER A 124 0.60 -22.22 -15.12
C SER A 124 -0.65 -21.83 -15.92
N GLU A 125 -1.82 -22.35 -15.51
CA GLU A 125 -3.11 -22.14 -16.15
C GLU A 125 -3.91 -21.00 -15.49
N THR A 126 -3.44 -20.50 -14.34
CA THR A 126 -4.11 -19.46 -13.57
C THR A 126 -4.05 -18.11 -14.30
N ARG A 127 -5.16 -17.37 -14.28
CA ARG A 127 -5.28 -16.01 -14.83
C ARG A 127 -6.03 -15.13 -13.82
N PHE A 128 -5.85 -13.81 -13.93
CA PHE A 128 -6.78 -12.88 -13.27
C PHE A 128 -8.19 -13.09 -13.84
N LYS A 129 -9.21 -12.89 -13.01
CA LYS A 129 -10.60 -12.89 -13.47
C LYS A 129 -10.84 -11.68 -14.38
N ILE A 130 -11.67 -11.85 -15.42
CA ILE A 130 -11.79 -10.88 -16.51
C ILE A 130 -12.35 -9.54 -16.04
N GLU A 131 -13.19 -9.54 -15.01
CA GLU A 131 -13.76 -8.35 -14.37
C GLU A 131 -12.71 -7.42 -13.73
N TYR A 132 -11.44 -7.87 -13.62
CA TYR A 132 -10.32 -7.08 -13.10
C TYR A 132 -9.28 -6.72 -14.19
N ILE A 133 -9.54 -7.08 -15.46
CA ILE A 133 -8.64 -6.85 -16.59
C ILE A 133 -9.27 -5.83 -17.55
N GLU A 134 -9.51 -4.60 -17.09
CA GLU A 134 -9.84 -3.45 -17.95
C GLU A 134 -9.25 -2.14 -17.38
#